data_AF-A0A2E4B5H7-F1
#
_entry.id   AF-A0A2E4B5H7-F1
#
_cell.length_a   1.000
_cell.length_b   1.000
_cell.length_c   1.000
_cell.angle_alpha   90.00
_cell.angle_beta   90.00
_cell.angle_gamma   90.00
#
_symmetry.space_group_name_H-M   'P 1'
#
loop_
_entity.id
_entity.type
_entity.pdbx_description
1 polymer ?
#
loop_
_entity_poly.entity_id
_entity_poly.type
_entity_poly.pdbx_seq_one_letter_code
_entity_poly.pdbx_strand_id
1 'polypeptide(L)'
;MAELRVCVSLESTTVDEMVDEAARANLSGADMVEIRFDRLWLDKPEPEIVEDENGRTREVMSLENTWAVNDLEHVEIEAALDRLVEGIQAETMFTIRAPDAGGFFPGTEEQRLAILDAAASRGIQWIDLEDGIEASTREGLVTKAREAGISIVVSRHDAMTPGAEDITTWIKDSSEHGDLVKFCSMISNPSDALQLVQASMDLKDGDVKFSIMGLGPGGDWTRLHAPVMGQSLVYATMRTEYALKDEGRINVRDVRDAWQLLEY
;
A
#
# COMPACT_ATOMS: atom_id res chain seq x y z
N MET A 1 0.79 18.33 15.68
CA MET A 1 0.66 16.90 15.32
C MET A 1 0.69 16.84 13.80
N ALA A 2 1.53 15.99 13.22
CA ALA A 2 1.43 15.70 11.79
C ALA A 2 0.01 15.18 11.51
N GLU A 3 -0.57 15.62 10.40
CA GLU A 3 -1.90 15.16 9.99
C GLU A 3 -1.82 13.68 9.60
N LEU A 4 -2.45 12.81 10.40
CA LEU A 4 -2.57 11.38 10.09
C LEU A 4 -3.50 11.21 8.89
N ARG A 5 -2.99 10.55 7.85
CA ARG A 5 -3.74 10.32 6.61
C ARG A 5 -4.13 8.86 6.43
N VAL A 6 -5.24 8.61 5.76
CA VAL A 6 -5.68 7.28 5.33
C VAL A 6 -5.53 7.15 3.81
N CYS A 7 -4.69 6.20 3.39
CA CYS A 7 -4.50 5.81 2.00
C CYS A 7 -5.28 4.53 1.73
N VAL A 8 -6.05 4.49 0.64
CA VAL A 8 -6.69 3.26 0.17
C VAL A 8 -5.92 2.69 -1.01
N SER A 9 -5.39 1.48 -0.87
CA SER A 9 -4.79 0.75 -1.99
C SER A 9 -5.88 0.22 -2.91
N LEU A 10 -5.83 0.60 -4.19
CA LEU A 10 -6.77 0.12 -5.19
C LEU A 10 -6.48 -1.35 -5.52
N GLU A 11 -7.50 -2.20 -5.42
CA GLU A 11 -7.38 -3.64 -5.62
C GLU A 11 -7.91 -4.10 -6.99
N SER A 12 -8.47 -3.18 -7.79
CA SER A 12 -8.92 -3.48 -9.15
C SER A 12 -7.76 -3.88 -10.08
N THR A 13 -8.06 -4.62 -11.15
CA THR A 13 -7.06 -5.11 -12.13
C THR A 13 -7.21 -4.45 -13.51
N THR A 14 -8.17 -3.54 -13.66
CA THR A 14 -8.35 -2.74 -14.88
C THR A 14 -8.34 -1.25 -14.56
N VAL A 15 -7.94 -0.44 -15.54
CA VAL A 15 -7.81 1.02 -15.37
C VAL A 15 -9.15 1.67 -15.02
N ASP A 16 -10.23 1.33 -15.74
CA ASP A 16 -11.55 1.94 -15.48
C ASP A 16 -12.10 1.55 -14.10
N GLU A 17 -11.92 0.30 -13.68
CA GLU A 17 -12.32 -0.12 -12.32
C GLU A 17 -11.49 0.57 -11.24
N MET A 18 -10.18 0.79 -11.46
CA MET A 18 -9.33 1.56 -10.54
C MET A 18 -9.82 3.00 -10.41
N VAL A 19 -10.21 3.65 -11.50
CA VAL A 19 -10.78 5.01 -11.48
C VAL A 19 -12.08 5.03 -10.66
N ASP A 20 -12.98 4.09 -10.91
CA ASP A 20 -14.25 3.98 -10.18
C ASP A 20 -14.01 3.65 -8.69
N GLU A 21 -13.06 2.77 -8.39
CA GLU A 21 -12.67 2.41 -7.03
C GLU A 21 -12.08 3.61 -6.27
N ALA A 22 -11.22 4.40 -6.91
CA ALA A 22 -10.66 5.61 -6.33
C ALA A 22 -11.75 6.64 -5.99
N ALA A 23 -12.75 6.80 -6.86
CA ALA A 23 -13.89 7.66 -6.58
C ALA A 23 -14.69 7.18 -5.36
N ARG A 24 -14.93 5.86 -5.24
CA ARG A 24 -15.61 5.27 -4.07
C ARG A 24 -14.79 5.37 -2.79
N ALA A 25 -13.47 5.23 -2.87
CA ALA A 25 -12.55 5.36 -1.75
C ALA A 25 -12.56 6.76 -1.17
N ASN A 26 -12.46 7.78 -2.02
CA ASN A 26 -12.56 9.18 -1.61
C ASN A 26 -13.90 9.48 -0.92
N LEU A 27 -15.02 9.03 -1.50
CA LEU A 27 -16.35 9.16 -0.89
C LEU A 27 -16.51 8.41 0.44
N SER A 28 -15.63 7.45 0.72
CA SER A 28 -15.66 6.64 1.94
C SER A 28 -14.67 7.10 3.01
N GLY A 29 -14.01 8.24 2.80
CA GLY A 29 -13.14 8.89 3.80
C GLY A 29 -11.65 8.62 3.65
N ALA A 30 -11.19 8.17 2.48
CA ALA A 30 -9.77 8.14 2.13
C ALA A 30 -9.25 9.57 1.89
N ASP A 31 -8.08 9.91 2.42
CA ASP A 31 -7.41 11.19 2.13
C ASP A 31 -6.59 11.14 0.84
N MET A 32 -6.22 9.93 0.43
CA MET A 32 -5.49 9.63 -0.80
C MET A 32 -5.72 8.18 -1.22
N VAL A 33 -5.33 7.85 -2.45
CA VAL A 33 -5.40 6.49 -3.00
C VAL A 33 -4.03 6.02 -3.49
N GLU A 34 -3.72 4.75 -3.31
CA GLU A 34 -2.54 4.11 -3.90
C GLU A 34 -2.96 3.35 -5.15
N ILE A 35 -2.47 3.82 -6.30
CA ILE A 35 -2.53 3.11 -7.57
C ILE A 35 -1.46 2.02 -7.54
N ARG A 36 -1.92 0.78 -7.37
CA ARG A 36 -1.10 -0.43 -7.52
C ARG A 36 -1.04 -0.83 -8.99
N PHE A 37 -0.21 -0.12 -9.76
CA PHE A 37 -0.12 -0.30 -11.21
C PHE A 37 0.33 -1.70 -11.60
N ASP A 38 1.13 -2.36 -10.75
CA ASP A 38 1.54 -3.76 -10.93
C ASP A 38 0.35 -4.74 -11.03
N ARG A 39 -0.84 -4.37 -10.54
CA ARG A 39 -2.05 -5.21 -10.62
C ARG A 39 -2.70 -5.21 -12.00
N LEU A 40 -2.35 -4.30 -12.90
CA LEU A 40 -2.92 -4.29 -14.26
C LEU A 40 -2.52 -5.51 -15.10
N TRP A 41 -1.49 -6.24 -14.66
CA TRP A 41 -1.07 -7.51 -15.28
C TRP A 41 -1.73 -8.73 -14.65
N LEU A 42 -2.50 -8.58 -13.57
CA LEU A 42 -3.22 -9.69 -12.94
C LEU A 42 -4.50 -10.03 -13.70
N ASP A 43 -4.65 -11.29 -14.07
CA ASP A 43 -5.90 -11.84 -14.56
C ASP A 43 -6.77 -12.30 -13.38
N LYS A 44 -7.78 -11.50 -13.04
CA LYS A 44 -8.70 -11.79 -11.94
C LYS A 44 -9.68 -12.90 -12.38
N PRO A 45 -9.61 -14.10 -11.76
CA PRO A 45 -10.50 -15.19 -12.12
C PRO A 45 -11.94 -14.90 -11.69
N GLU A 46 -12.90 -15.60 -12.31
CA GLU A 46 -14.28 -15.58 -11.85
C GLU A 46 -14.39 -16.19 -10.43
N PRO A 47 -15.20 -15.60 -9.53
CA PRO A 47 -15.40 -16.13 -8.19
C PRO A 47 -16.05 -17.52 -8.23
N GLU A 48 -15.57 -18.43 -7.38
CA GLU A 48 -16.22 -19.71 -7.18
C GLU A 48 -17.44 -19.56 -6.26
N ILE A 49 -18.60 -20.05 -6.68
CA ILE A 49 -19.81 -20.04 -5.85
C ILE A 49 -19.81 -21.30 -4.98
N VAL A 50 -19.64 -21.11 -3.68
CA VAL A 50 -19.68 -22.17 -2.67
C VAL A 50 -20.98 -22.08 -1.89
N GLU A 51 -21.76 -23.16 -1.89
CA GLU A 51 -22.98 -23.27 -1.07
C GLU A 51 -22.63 -23.87 0.30
N ASP A 52 -23.05 -23.22 1.39
CA ASP A 52 -22.89 -23.72 2.75
C ASP A 52 -23.92 -24.81 3.10
N GLU A 53 -23.72 -25.48 4.24
CA GLU A 53 -24.63 -26.54 4.72
C GLU A 53 -26.07 -26.05 5.00
N ASN A 54 -26.29 -24.74 5.03
CA ASN A 54 -27.59 -24.09 5.25
C ASN A 54 -28.21 -23.55 3.95
N GLY A 55 -27.63 -23.85 2.78
CA GLY A 55 -28.11 -23.40 1.47
C GLY A 55 -27.80 -21.94 1.15
N ARG A 56 -26.87 -21.31 1.86
CA ARG A 56 -26.39 -19.95 1.53
C ARG A 56 -25.21 -20.05 0.58
N THR A 57 -25.34 -19.43 -0.57
CA THR A 57 -24.26 -19.29 -1.54
C THR A 57 -23.35 -18.13 -1.14
N ARG A 58 -22.05 -18.36 -1.09
CA ARG A 58 -21.02 -17.33 -0.99
C ARG A 58 -20.10 -17.40 -2.20
N GLU A 59 -19.73 -16.25 -2.72
CA GLU A 59 -18.65 -16.13 -3.69
C GLU A 59 -17.31 -16.19 -2.94
N VAL A 60 -16.43 -17.07 -3.37
CA VAL A 60 -15.09 -17.24 -2.82
C VAL A 60 -14.10 -16.98 -3.95
N MET A 61 -13.24 -15.99 -3.74
CA MET A 61 -12.11 -15.73 -4.62
C MET A 61 -10.94 -16.63 -4.24
N SER A 62 -10.20 -17.11 -5.23
CA SER A 62 -8.89 -17.72 -5.01
C SER A 62 -7.89 -16.67 -4.51
N LEU A 63 -6.81 -17.13 -3.88
CA LEU A 63 -5.77 -16.24 -3.35
C LEU A 63 -5.13 -15.44 -4.49
N GLU A 64 -4.90 -14.14 -4.28
CA GLU A 64 -4.37 -13.25 -5.31
C GLU A 64 -3.02 -13.73 -5.88
N ASN A 65 -2.19 -14.35 -5.05
CA ASN A 65 -0.89 -14.88 -5.45
C ASN A 65 -0.97 -16.13 -6.34
N THR A 66 -2.17 -16.68 -6.57
CA THR A 66 -2.40 -17.80 -7.50
C THR A 66 -3.01 -17.35 -8.83
N TRP A 67 -3.29 -16.06 -8.99
CA TRP A 67 -3.85 -15.52 -10.23
C TRP A 67 -2.77 -15.47 -11.32
N ALA A 68 -3.18 -15.55 -12.58
CA ALA A 68 -2.25 -15.51 -13.69
C ALA A 68 -1.70 -14.09 -13.86
N VAL A 69 -0.39 -13.98 -14.12
CA VAL A 69 0.27 -12.72 -14.47
C VAL A 69 0.48 -12.71 -15.98
N ASN A 70 -0.04 -11.70 -16.66
CA ASN A 70 0.12 -11.51 -18.10
C ASN A 70 1.50 -10.95 -18.45
N ASP A 71 1.89 -11.08 -19.72
CA ASP A 71 3.12 -10.49 -20.25
C ASP A 71 3.05 -8.95 -20.26
N LEU A 72 4.22 -8.29 -20.37
CA LEU A 72 4.33 -6.85 -20.28
C LEU A 72 3.45 -6.11 -21.30
N GLU A 73 3.32 -6.65 -22.51
CA GLU A 73 2.53 -6.10 -23.63
C GLU A 73 1.01 -6.12 -23.38
N HIS A 74 0.53 -6.75 -22.31
CA HIS A 74 -0.89 -6.75 -21.96
C HIS A 74 -1.42 -5.35 -21.65
N VAL A 75 -0.56 -4.45 -21.17
CA VAL A 75 -0.92 -3.11 -20.72
C VAL A 75 -0.28 -2.06 -21.64
N GLU A 76 -1.11 -1.23 -22.26
CA GLU A 76 -0.67 -0.02 -22.97
C GLU A 76 -0.29 1.06 -21.94
N ILE A 77 0.95 1.02 -21.47
CA ILE A 77 1.46 1.79 -20.32
C ILE A 77 1.10 3.28 -20.39
N GLU A 78 1.44 3.96 -21.49
CA GLU A 78 1.24 5.41 -21.62
C GLU A 78 -0.25 5.78 -21.55
N ALA A 79 -1.10 5.01 -22.25
CA ALA A 79 -2.55 5.23 -22.25
C ALA A 79 -3.17 4.93 -20.88
N ALA A 80 -2.68 3.90 -20.18
CA ALA A 80 -3.12 3.58 -18.83
C ALA A 80 -2.74 4.69 -17.83
N LEU A 81 -1.51 5.20 -17.90
CA LEU A 81 -1.05 6.32 -17.07
C LEU A 81 -1.90 7.57 -17.29
N ASP A 82 -2.09 7.98 -18.56
CA ASP A 82 -2.88 9.16 -18.90
C ASP A 82 -4.32 9.02 -18.36
N ARG A 83 -4.95 7.86 -18.58
CA ARG A 83 -6.32 7.60 -18.13
C ARG A 83 -6.47 7.59 -16.60
N LEU A 84 -5.51 7.04 -15.87
CA LEU A 84 -5.53 7.02 -14.40
C LEU A 84 -5.38 8.42 -13.82
N VAL A 85 -4.43 9.20 -14.34
CA VAL A 85 -4.20 10.58 -13.90
C VAL A 85 -5.40 11.48 -14.21
N GLU A 86 -5.99 11.36 -15.41
CA GLU A 86 -7.17 12.15 -15.79
C GLU A 86 -8.43 11.71 -15.00
N GLY A 87 -8.55 10.41 -14.74
CA GLY A 87 -9.73 9.83 -14.10
C GLY A 87 -9.78 10.01 -12.59
N ILE A 88 -8.63 9.98 -11.91
CA ILE A 88 -8.57 10.00 -10.45
C ILE A 88 -8.42 11.44 -9.95
N GLN A 89 -9.44 11.91 -9.22
CA GLN A 89 -9.47 13.26 -8.66
C GLN A 89 -8.88 13.35 -7.24
N ALA A 90 -8.76 12.21 -6.55
CA ALA A 90 -8.15 12.14 -5.22
C ALA A 90 -6.62 12.29 -5.32
N GLU A 91 -5.97 12.62 -4.20
CA GLU A 91 -4.51 12.58 -4.16
C GLU A 91 -4.01 11.15 -4.39
N THR A 92 -3.01 10.99 -5.26
CA THR A 92 -2.53 9.68 -5.74
C THR A 92 -1.11 9.39 -5.29
N MET A 93 -0.93 8.20 -4.76
CA MET A 93 0.35 7.51 -4.65
C MET A 93 0.46 6.48 -5.76
N PHE A 94 1.57 6.50 -6.48
CA PHE A 94 1.83 5.57 -7.56
C PHE A 94 2.87 4.55 -7.14
N THR A 95 2.49 3.28 -7.24
CA THR A 95 3.29 2.15 -6.77
C THR A 95 3.33 1.08 -7.87
N ILE A 96 4.53 0.63 -8.22
CA ILE A 96 4.72 -0.60 -8.99
C ILE A 96 5.50 -1.56 -8.11
N ARG A 97 4.79 -2.39 -7.34
CA ARG A 97 5.41 -3.32 -6.39
C ARG A 97 6.17 -4.41 -7.17
N ALA A 98 7.43 -4.63 -6.82
CA ALA A 98 8.22 -5.69 -7.43
C ALA A 98 7.79 -7.10 -6.93
N PRO A 99 7.98 -8.18 -7.73
CA PRO A 99 7.58 -9.53 -7.32
C PRO A 99 8.22 -10.04 -6.02
N ASP A 100 9.48 -9.68 -5.76
CA ASP A 100 10.20 -10.03 -4.52
C ASP A 100 9.64 -9.30 -3.28
N ALA A 101 9.00 -8.15 -3.48
CA ALA A 101 8.24 -7.41 -2.47
C ALA A 101 6.73 -7.77 -2.45
N GLY A 102 6.30 -8.81 -3.18
CA GLY A 102 4.91 -9.28 -3.20
C GLY A 102 3.99 -8.58 -4.20
N GLY A 103 4.56 -7.98 -5.24
CA GLY A 103 3.82 -7.39 -6.38
C GLY A 103 3.71 -8.33 -7.58
N PHE A 104 3.18 -7.80 -8.68
CA PHE A 104 2.81 -8.60 -9.86
C PHE A 104 3.38 -8.07 -11.18
N PHE A 105 4.39 -7.20 -11.11
CA PHE A 105 5.00 -6.64 -12.32
C PHE A 105 5.79 -7.71 -13.10
N PRO A 106 5.51 -7.93 -14.40
CA PRO A 106 6.14 -9.00 -15.17
C PRO A 106 7.46 -8.63 -15.86
N GLY A 107 7.80 -7.34 -15.92
CA GLY A 107 8.97 -6.83 -16.65
C GLY A 107 10.28 -6.81 -15.85
N THR A 108 11.33 -6.25 -16.45
CA THR A 108 12.61 -6.03 -15.77
C THR A 108 12.59 -4.81 -14.86
N GLU A 109 13.55 -4.73 -13.96
CA GLU A 109 13.68 -3.58 -13.06
C GLU A 109 13.85 -2.27 -13.84
N GLU A 110 14.65 -2.26 -14.90
CA GLU A 110 14.82 -1.06 -15.75
C GLU A 110 13.49 -0.61 -16.37
N GLN A 111 12.66 -1.55 -16.81
CA GLN A 111 11.32 -1.25 -17.34
C GLN A 111 10.41 -0.71 -16.25
N ARG A 112 10.43 -1.31 -15.05
CA ARG A 112 9.64 -0.86 -13.89
C ARG A 112 9.96 0.59 -13.53
N LEU A 113 11.25 0.91 -13.43
CA LEU A 113 11.72 2.25 -13.06
C LEU A 113 11.44 3.27 -14.16
N ALA A 114 11.48 2.88 -15.43
CA ALA A 114 11.07 3.75 -16.53
C ALA A 114 9.58 4.13 -16.45
N ILE A 115 8.71 3.22 -16.03
CA ILE A 115 7.28 3.51 -15.84
C ILE A 115 7.09 4.45 -14.64
N LEU A 116 7.82 4.27 -13.54
CA LEU A 116 7.79 5.20 -12.40
C LEU A 116 8.20 6.63 -12.81
N ASP A 117 9.25 6.77 -13.63
CA ASP A 117 9.72 8.05 -14.18
C ASP A 117 8.68 8.69 -15.11
N ALA A 118 8.03 7.87 -15.95
CA ALA A 118 6.96 8.31 -16.85
C ALA A 118 5.70 8.77 -16.08
N ALA A 119 5.39 8.11 -14.97
CA ALA A 119 4.27 8.44 -14.10
C ALA A 119 4.52 9.76 -13.34
N ALA A 120 5.76 9.97 -12.87
CA ALA A 120 6.18 11.21 -12.22
C ALA A 120 5.96 12.46 -13.12
N SER A 121 6.14 12.31 -14.43
CA SER A 121 5.96 13.42 -15.38
C SER A 121 4.48 13.81 -15.64
N ARG A 122 3.52 13.09 -15.03
CA ARG A 122 2.08 13.24 -15.29
C ARG A 122 1.30 13.83 -14.12
N GLY A 123 1.96 14.47 -13.18
CA GLY A 123 1.30 15.22 -12.11
C GLY A 123 0.81 14.37 -10.94
N ILE A 124 1.33 13.15 -10.78
CA ILE A 124 1.18 12.32 -9.58
C ILE A 124 1.84 13.00 -8.37
N GLN A 125 1.26 12.88 -7.17
CA GLN A 125 1.75 13.57 -5.98
C GLN A 125 2.72 12.74 -5.15
N TRP A 126 2.59 11.41 -5.16
CA TRP A 126 3.47 10.50 -4.44
C TRP A 126 3.95 9.34 -5.30
N ILE A 127 5.20 8.92 -5.07
CA ILE A 127 5.74 7.66 -5.60
C ILE A 127 6.23 6.77 -4.45
N ASP A 128 5.99 5.47 -4.54
CA ASP A 128 6.56 4.46 -3.64
C ASP A 128 7.83 3.88 -4.29
N LEU A 129 8.96 4.02 -3.60
CA LEU A 129 10.26 3.48 -3.97
C LEU A 129 10.70 2.45 -2.93
N GLU A 130 10.90 1.22 -3.36
CA GLU A 130 11.37 0.15 -2.47
C GLU A 130 12.83 0.35 -2.05
N ASP A 131 13.15 -0.08 -0.84
CA ASP A 131 14.51 -0.04 -0.31
C ASP A 131 15.45 -1.01 -1.06
N GLY A 132 14.89 -2.05 -1.67
CA GLY A 132 15.58 -3.02 -2.53
C GLY A 132 16.05 -2.47 -3.88
N ILE A 133 15.57 -1.29 -4.31
CA ILE A 133 16.08 -0.61 -5.51
C ILE A 133 17.55 -0.24 -5.28
N GLU A 134 18.40 -0.48 -6.28
CA GLU A 134 19.82 -0.16 -6.23
C GLU A 134 20.04 1.32 -5.85
N ALA A 135 20.95 1.56 -4.89
CA ALA A 135 21.08 2.84 -4.21
C ALA A 135 21.33 4.02 -5.17
N SER A 136 22.24 3.89 -6.13
CA SER A 136 22.55 4.97 -7.07
C SER A 136 21.36 5.30 -7.99
N THR A 137 20.61 4.26 -8.36
CA THR A 137 19.41 4.38 -9.19
C THR A 137 18.28 5.03 -8.39
N ARG A 138 18.08 4.62 -7.14
CA ARG A 138 17.10 5.20 -6.22
C ARG A 138 17.38 6.68 -5.96
N GLU A 139 18.64 7.06 -5.71
CA GLU A 139 19.03 8.46 -5.54
C GLU A 139 18.73 9.32 -6.78
N GLY A 140 18.93 8.75 -7.98
CA GLY A 140 18.56 9.40 -9.23
C GLY A 140 17.05 9.66 -9.34
N LEU A 141 16.22 8.66 -9.02
CA LEU A 141 14.76 8.80 -9.01
C LEU A 141 14.29 9.78 -7.93
N VAL A 142 14.88 9.73 -6.74
CA VAL A 142 14.59 10.67 -5.65
C VAL A 142 14.87 12.10 -6.08
N THR A 143 15.99 12.35 -6.75
CA THR A 143 16.35 13.67 -7.26
C THR A 143 15.32 14.18 -8.26
N LYS A 144 14.99 13.37 -9.27
CA LYS A 144 13.98 13.74 -10.28
C LYS A 144 12.60 13.98 -9.69
N ALA A 145 12.15 13.11 -8.77
CA ALA A 145 10.86 13.25 -8.11
C ALA A 145 10.77 14.55 -7.30
N ARG A 146 11.83 14.88 -6.54
CA ARG A 146 11.93 16.14 -5.80
C ARG A 146 11.94 17.36 -6.73
N GLU A 147 12.66 17.30 -7.86
CA GLU A 147 12.65 18.36 -8.88
C GLU A 147 11.26 18.58 -9.49
N ALA A 148 10.49 17.50 -9.65
CA ALA A 148 9.10 17.54 -10.11
C ALA A 148 8.09 17.93 -9.01
N GLY A 149 8.53 18.11 -7.76
CA GLY A 149 7.66 18.44 -6.63
C GLY A 149 6.83 17.27 -6.10
N ILE A 150 7.27 16.03 -6.35
CA ILE A 150 6.61 14.78 -5.97
C ILE A 150 7.19 14.29 -4.65
N SER A 151 6.31 13.88 -3.73
CA SER A 151 6.69 13.29 -2.46
C SER A 151 7.01 11.80 -2.59
N ILE A 152 7.89 11.30 -1.72
CA ILE A 152 8.46 9.96 -1.85
C ILE A 152 8.12 9.14 -0.62
N VAL A 153 7.58 7.95 -0.84
CA VAL A 153 7.54 6.88 0.17
C VAL A 153 8.72 5.95 -0.06
N VAL A 154 9.56 5.76 0.96
CA VAL A 154 10.56 4.68 0.94
C VAL A 154 9.97 3.48 1.64
N SER A 155 9.83 2.37 0.94
CA SER A 155 9.12 1.19 1.47
C SER A 155 10.00 -0.05 1.60
N ARG A 156 9.76 -0.83 2.65
CA ARG A 156 10.31 -2.18 2.82
C ARG A 156 9.18 -3.16 3.10
N HIS A 157 9.28 -4.34 2.48
CA HIS A 157 8.33 -5.43 2.63
C HIS A 157 9.08 -6.70 3.04
N ASP A 158 8.98 -7.08 4.32
CA ASP A 158 9.68 -8.23 4.85
C ASP A 158 8.76 -9.45 5.01
N ALA A 159 9.25 -10.62 4.59
CA ALA A 159 8.55 -11.88 4.80
C ALA A 159 8.50 -12.32 6.27
N MET A 160 9.33 -11.73 7.14
CA MET A 160 9.37 -11.99 8.57
C MET A 160 9.41 -10.67 9.32
N THR A 161 8.82 -10.62 10.52
CA THR A 161 8.84 -9.41 11.34
C THR A 161 10.12 -9.37 12.18
N PRO A 162 11.01 -8.39 11.99
CA PRO A 162 12.21 -8.23 12.80
C PRO A 162 11.87 -7.63 14.18
N GLY A 163 12.87 -7.50 15.06
CA GLY A 163 12.66 -6.90 16.37
C GLY A 163 12.32 -5.40 16.27
N ALA A 164 11.60 -4.87 17.26
CA ALA A 164 11.20 -3.46 17.26
C ALA A 164 12.40 -2.50 17.11
N GLU A 165 13.53 -2.78 17.76
CA GLU A 165 14.76 -1.98 17.64
C GLU A 165 15.29 -1.94 16.21
N ASP A 166 15.30 -3.08 15.50
CA ASP A 166 15.73 -3.16 14.11
C ASP A 166 14.80 -2.36 13.19
N ILE A 167 13.48 -2.46 13.41
CA ILE A 167 12.47 -1.69 12.67
C ILE A 167 12.69 -0.19 12.88
N THR A 168 12.83 0.25 14.13
CA THR A 168 13.00 1.67 14.43
C THR A 168 14.31 2.23 13.89
N THR A 169 15.39 1.45 13.95
CA THR A 169 16.69 1.84 13.39
C THR A 169 16.59 1.99 11.88
N TRP A 170 16.01 1.00 11.20
CA TRP A 170 15.81 1.06 9.75
C TRP A 170 14.94 2.25 9.32
N ILE A 171 13.87 2.56 10.05
CA ILE A 171 13.01 3.72 9.75
C ILE A 171 13.77 5.03 9.87
N LYS A 172 14.56 5.19 10.93
CA LYS A 172 15.37 6.40 11.13
C LYS A 172 16.43 6.55 10.05
N ASP A 173 17.14 5.48 9.73
CA ASP A 173 18.18 5.48 8.71
C ASP A 173 17.61 5.74 7.30
N SER A 174 16.39 5.26 7.04
CA SER A 174 15.73 5.44 5.74
C SER A 174 15.06 6.82 5.56
N SER A 175 14.93 7.61 6.64
CA SER A 175 14.22 8.88 6.61
C SER A 175 14.85 9.95 5.70
N GLU A 176 16.15 9.85 5.42
CA GLU A 176 16.84 10.80 4.53
C GLU A 176 16.48 10.58 3.04
N HIS A 177 15.97 9.39 2.70
CA HIS A 177 15.71 8.95 1.34
C HIS A 177 14.27 9.21 0.86
N GLY A 178 13.37 9.69 1.73
CA GLY A 178 11.98 9.96 1.37
C GLY A 178 11.28 10.93 2.31
N ASP A 179 10.05 11.29 1.99
CA ASP A 179 9.20 12.14 2.81
C ASP A 179 8.39 11.34 3.85
N LEU A 180 8.23 10.04 3.60
CA LEU A 180 7.60 9.07 4.51
C LEU A 180 8.27 7.71 4.38
N VAL A 181 8.47 7.01 5.50
CA VAL A 181 9.03 5.65 5.50
C VAL A 181 7.95 4.63 5.80
N LYS A 182 7.82 3.60 4.96
CA LYS A 182 6.82 2.54 5.07
C LYS A 182 7.49 1.20 5.38
N PHE A 183 7.12 0.60 6.50
CA PHE A 183 7.51 -0.76 6.85
C PHE A 183 6.29 -1.68 6.83
N CYS A 184 6.36 -2.76 6.08
CA CYS A 184 5.35 -3.80 6.06
C CYS A 184 6.00 -5.17 6.28
N SER A 185 5.41 -6.00 7.14
CA SER A 185 5.89 -7.39 7.29
C SER A 185 4.76 -8.40 7.43
N MET A 186 5.06 -9.66 7.17
CA MET A 186 4.14 -10.77 7.44
C MET A 186 4.15 -11.14 8.93
N ILE A 187 2.95 -11.29 9.50
CA ILE A 187 2.70 -11.71 10.87
C ILE A 187 2.54 -13.22 10.91
N SER A 188 3.51 -13.90 11.52
CA SER A 188 3.50 -15.35 11.69
C SER A 188 3.01 -15.76 13.09
N ASN A 189 3.11 -14.87 14.07
CA ASN A 189 2.66 -15.12 15.44
C ASN A 189 2.27 -13.81 16.16
N PRO A 190 1.53 -13.88 17.30
CA PRO A 190 1.09 -12.68 18.02
C PRO A 190 2.22 -11.78 18.53
N SER A 191 3.42 -12.32 18.78
CA SER A 191 4.57 -11.50 19.18
C SER A 191 5.05 -10.59 18.06
N ASP A 192 4.90 -10.98 16.79
CA ASP A 192 5.28 -10.16 15.64
C ASP A 192 4.44 -8.88 15.60
N ALA A 193 3.12 -9.00 15.79
CA ALA A 193 2.22 -7.86 15.85
C ALA A 193 2.60 -6.90 17.00
N LEU A 194 3.02 -7.44 18.14
CA LEU A 194 3.54 -6.66 19.26
C LEU A 194 4.86 -5.95 18.94
N GLN A 195 5.75 -6.54 18.13
CA GLN A 195 6.98 -5.85 17.68
C GLN A 195 6.64 -4.62 16.84
N LEU A 196 5.66 -4.71 15.93
CA LEU A 196 5.23 -3.57 15.12
C LEU A 196 4.61 -2.46 15.98
N VAL A 197 3.79 -2.83 16.95
CA VAL A 197 3.20 -1.90 17.93
C VAL A 197 4.30 -1.20 18.75
N GLN A 198 5.26 -1.98 19.27
CA GLN A 198 6.36 -1.44 20.06
C GLN A 198 7.22 -0.48 19.23
N ALA A 199 7.60 -0.86 18.00
CA ALA A 199 8.36 0.00 17.09
C ALA A 199 7.63 1.32 16.81
N SER A 200 6.31 1.27 16.59
CA SER A 200 5.51 2.47 16.36
C SER A 200 5.50 3.38 17.60
N MET A 201 5.33 2.81 18.80
CA MET A 201 5.35 3.56 20.05
C MET A 201 6.72 4.20 20.33
N ASP A 202 7.81 3.52 19.97
CA ASP A 202 9.18 4.03 20.14
C ASP A 202 9.51 5.18 19.18
N LEU A 203 8.77 5.29 18.05
CA LEU A 203 8.95 6.33 17.04
C LEU A 203 8.00 7.53 17.20
N LYS A 204 6.90 7.38 17.95
CA LYS A 204 5.77 8.32 17.97
C LYS A 204 6.14 9.80 18.26
N ASP A 205 7.18 10.01 19.07
CA ASP A 205 7.62 11.35 19.52
C ASP A 205 8.80 11.89 18.69
N GLY A 206 9.19 11.17 17.62
CA GLY A 206 10.26 11.56 16.71
C GLY A 206 9.78 12.43 15.55
N ASP A 207 10.73 12.96 14.77
CA ASP A 207 10.47 13.82 13.61
C ASP A 207 10.24 13.05 12.31
N VAL A 208 10.45 11.73 12.32
CA VAL A 208 10.30 10.88 11.12
C VAL A 208 8.82 10.60 10.86
N LYS A 209 8.36 10.85 9.64
CA LYS A 209 7.03 10.42 9.19
C LYS A 209 7.07 8.96 8.77
N PHE A 210 6.23 8.13 9.37
CA PHE A 210 6.26 6.69 9.11
C PHE A 210 4.87 6.05 8.97
N SER A 211 4.88 4.86 8.39
CA SER A 211 3.75 3.92 8.29
C SER A 211 4.26 2.50 8.53
N ILE A 212 3.91 1.90 9.67
CA ILE A 212 4.23 0.53 10.07
C ILE A 212 2.96 -0.30 10.04
N MET A 213 3.03 -1.46 9.38
CA MET A 213 1.89 -2.34 9.27
C MET A 213 2.25 -3.82 9.13
N GLY A 214 1.35 -4.67 9.61
CA GLY A 214 1.46 -6.12 9.46
C GLY A 214 0.43 -6.65 8.47
N LEU A 215 0.78 -7.73 7.79
CA LEU A 215 -0.16 -8.59 7.05
C LEU A 215 -0.32 -9.91 7.78
N GLY A 216 -1.56 -10.29 8.06
CA GLY A 216 -1.92 -11.47 8.86
C GLY A 216 -2.54 -11.12 10.22
N PRO A 217 -2.86 -12.14 11.04
CA PRO A 217 -3.66 -11.95 12.25
C PRO A 217 -3.02 -10.98 13.26
N GLY A 218 -3.73 -9.90 13.62
CA GLY A 218 -3.24 -8.86 14.52
C GLY A 218 -2.38 -7.78 13.85
N GLY A 219 -2.13 -7.87 12.53
CA GLY A 219 -1.45 -6.84 11.77
C GLY A 219 -2.25 -5.54 11.61
N ASP A 220 -3.55 -5.57 11.90
CA ASP A 220 -4.47 -4.43 11.89
C ASP A 220 -4.31 -3.51 13.11
N TRP A 221 -3.64 -3.96 14.18
CA TRP A 221 -3.49 -3.20 15.43
C TRP A 221 -2.79 -1.86 15.23
N THR A 222 -1.72 -1.82 14.42
CA THR A 222 -1.03 -0.55 14.13
C THR A 222 -1.88 0.41 13.33
N ARG A 223 -2.82 -0.10 12.52
CA ARG A 223 -3.78 0.73 11.76
C ARG A 223 -4.87 1.27 12.67
N LEU A 224 -5.43 0.43 13.54
CA LEU A 224 -6.49 0.79 14.48
C LEU A 224 -6.05 1.86 15.49
N HIS A 225 -4.81 1.73 15.98
CA HIS A 225 -4.24 2.61 17.00
C HIS A 225 -3.25 3.65 16.43
N ALA A 226 -3.29 3.88 15.13
CA ALA A 226 -2.37 4.79 14.45
C ALA A 226 -2.29 6.20 15.07
N PRO A 227 -3.40 6.85 15.50
CA PRO A 227 -3.34 8.18 16.11
C PRO A 227 -2.48 8.22 17.37
N VAL A 228 -2.59 7.23 18.26
CA VAL A 228 -1.82 7.18 19.51
C VAL A 228 -0.38 6.68 19.30
N MET A 229 -0.14 5.99 18.19
CA MET A 229 1.18 5.49 17.80
C MET A 229 2.00 6.49 16.98
N GLY A 230 1.47 7.68 16.69
CA GLY A 230 2.20 8.73 15.95
C GLY A 230 2.44 8.40 14.48
N GLN A 231 1.67 7.48 13.90
CA GLN A 231 1.77 7.17 12.47
C GLN A 231 1.35 8.38 11.62
N SER A 232 1.98 8.57 10.47
CA SER A 232 1.62 9.65 9.53
C SER A 232 0.69 9.18 8.41
N LEU A 233 0.70 7.89 8.10
CA LEU A 233 -0.12 7.29 7.04
C LEU A 233 -0.59 5.90 7.44
N VAL A 234 -1.85 5.57 7.16
CA VAL A 234 -2.43 4.25 7.34
C VAL A 234 -2.98 3.75 6.01
N TYR A 235 -2.62 2.51 5.66
CA TYR A 235 -3.18 1.84 4.49
C TYR A 235 -4.44 1.06 4.88
N ALA A 236 -5.53 1.35 4.20
CA ALA A 236 -6.82 0.71 4.33
C ALA A 236 -7.28 0.11 2.99
N THR A 237 -8.37 -0.65 3.03
CA THR A 237 -9.01 -1.24 1.83
C THR A 237 -10.48 -0.82 1.72
N MET A 238 -11.07 -1.00 0.54
CA MET A 238 -12.52 -0.86 0.31
C MET A 238 -13.29 -2.15 0.59
N ARG A 239 -12.59 -3.27 0.76
CA ARG A 239 -13.18 -4.57 1.07
C ARG A 239 -13.94 -4.53 2.40
N THR A 240 -15.00 -5.34 2.51
CA THR A 240 -15.87 -5.38 3.69
C THR A 240 -16.04 -6.79 4.24
N GLU A 241 -15.24 -7.76 3.80
CA GLU A 241 -15.40 -9.15 4.27
C GLU A 241 -14.89 -9.30 5.71
N TYR A 242 -15.55 -10.19 6.46
CA TYR A 242 -15.17 -10.47 7.85
C TYR A 242 -13.73 -11.00 8.00
N ALA A 243 -13.20 -11.64 6.97
CA ALA A 243 -11.84 -12.22 6.97
C ALA A 243 -10.72 -11.16 6.96
N LEU A 244 -11.02 -9.87 6.73
CA LEU A 244 -10.00 -8.82 6.66
C LEU A 244 -9.12 -8.73 7.90
N LYS A 245 -9.70 -8.96 9.09
CA LYS A 245 -8.96 -8.99 10.36
C LYS A 245 -7.88 -10.09 10.38
N ASP A 246 -8.14 -11.22 9.71
CA ASP A 246 -7.23 -12.36 9.65
C ASP A 246 -6.09 -12.08 8.65
N GLU A 247 -6.31 -11.14 7.72
CA GLU A 247 -5.31 -10.61 6.78
C GLU A 247 -4.55 -9.40 7.34
N GLY A 248 -4.90 -8.92 8.54
CA GLY A 248 -4.34 -7.70 9.12
C GLY A 248 -4.74 -6.43 8.38
N ARG A 249 -5.78 -6.48 7.55
CA ARG A 249 -6.32 -5.34 6.79
C ARG A 249 -7.53 -4.75 7.52
N ILE A 250 -7.85 -3.50 7.21
CA ILE A 250 -9.02 -2.80 7.77
C ILE A 250 -9.71 -1.97 6.68
N ASN A 251 -11.04 -1.93 6.70
CA ASN A 251 -11.81 -1.08 5.79
C ASN A 251 -11.61 0.40 6.13
N VAL A 252 -11.61 1.26 5.12
CA VAL A 252 -11.46 2.72 5.27
C VAL A 252 -12.52 3.35 6.19
N ARG A 253 -13.76 2.88 6.16
CA ARG A 253 -14.82 3.38 7.05
C ARG A 253 -14.62 2.85 8.47
N ASP A 254 -14.33 1.57 8.59
CA ASP A 254 -14.14 0.92 9.89
C ASP A 254 -12.98 1.57 10.67
N VAL A 255 -11.87 1.90 10.01
CA VAL A 255 -10.74 2.56 10.69
C VAL A 255 -11.10 3.98 11.15
N ARG A 256 -11.86 4.74 10.35
CA ARG A 256 -12.33 6.08 10.72
C ARG A 256 -13.34 6.03 11.86
N ASP A 257 -14.32 5.15 11.77
CA ASP A 257 -15.35 4.94 12.79
C ASP A 257 -14.71 4.49 14.10
N ALA A 258 -13.70 3.62 14.03
CA ALA A 258 -12.96 3.18 15.20
C ALA A 258 -12.18 4.32 15.85
N TRP A 259 -11.50 5.18 15.09
CA TRP A 259 -10.82 6.35 15.66
C TRP A 259 -11.80 7.31 16.33
N GLN A 260 -12.97 7.53 15.73
CA GLN A 260 -14.02 8.33 16.34
C GLN A 260 -14.52 7.71 17.65
N LEU A 261 -14.74 6.39 17.66
CA LEU A 261 -15.23 5.66 18.84
C LEU A 261 -14.20 5.63 19.99
N LEU A 262 -12.92 5.56 19.65
CA LEU A 262 -11.79 5.56 20.60
C LEU A 262 -11.42 6.98 21.06
N GLU A 263 -12.12 8.01 20.58
CA GLU A 263 -11.89 9.42 20.90
C GLU A 263 -10.45 9.88 20.57
N TYR A 264 -9.94 9.43 19.42
CA TYR A 264 -8.66 9.87 18.86
C TYR A 264 -8.76 11.19 18.08
#